data_AF-A0A7H4P470-F1
#
_entry.id   AF-A0A7H4P470-F1
#
_cell.length_a   1.000
_cell.length_b   1.000
_cell.length_c   1.000
_cell.angle_alpha   90.00
_cell.angle_beta   90.00
_cell.angle_gamma   90.00
#
_symmetry.space_group_name_H-M   'P 1'
#
loop_
_entity.id
_entity.type
_entity.pdbx_description
1 polymer ?
#
loop_
_entity_poly.entity_id
_entity_poly.type
_entity_poly.pdbx_seq_one_letter_code
_entity_poly.pdbx_strand_id
1 'polypeptide(L)'
;MKIRSQVGMVLNLDKCIGCHTCSVTCKNVWTGREGMEYAWFNNVETKPGIGYPKNWEDQEVWEGGWVRDVNGKIRPRLGGKMGVITKIFANPVIPQIDDYYEPFTFDYQHLHNAPEGKHLPTARPRSLIDGKRMDKIIWGPNWEELLGGEFEKRARDRNFDKIQKEMYGQFEKHLHDVSAAPVRALPESELRRHLPERRHLQA
;
A
#
# COMPACT_ATOMS: atom_id res chain seq x y z
N MET A 1 -17.09 -38.40 -8.09
CA MET A 1 -17.16 -37.44 -6.96
C MET A 1 -15.95 -37.67 -6.07
N LYS A 2 -15.09 -36.67 -5.85
CA LYS A 2 -13.93 -36.75 -4.95
C LYS A 2 -14.05 -35.66 -3.89
N ILE A 3 -14.58 -35.99 -2.72
CA ILE A 3 -14.79 -35.02 -1.64
C ILE A 3 -13.43 -34.63 -1.03
N ARG A 4 -13.23 -33.33 -0.85
CA ARG A 4 -12.06 -32.72 -0.18
C ARG A 4 -12.56 -31.60 0.74
N SER A 5 -11.76 -31.24 1.73
CA SER A 5 -12.01 -30.11 2.64
C SER A 5 -10.91 -29.06 2.53
N GLN A 6 -11.26 -27.79 2.75
CA GLN A 6 -10.37 -26.64 2.76
C GLN A 6 -10.90 -25.58 3.73
N VAL A 7 -10.00 -24.91 4.45
CA VAL A 7 -10.36 -23.74 5.28
C VAL A 7 -10.38 -22.50 4.38
N GLY A 8 -11.55 -21.88 4.22
CA GLY A 8 -11.72 -20.61 3.52
C GLY A 8 -11.55 -19.40 4.44
N MET A 9 -11.40 -18.22 3.85
CA MET A 9 -11.33 -16.94 4.56
C MET A 9 -12.27 -15.93 3.92
N VAL A 10 -12.91 -15.09 4.74
CA VAL A 10 -13.77 -14.00 4.29
C VAL A 10 -13.29 -12.71 4.94
N LEU A 11 -13.10 -11.67 4.15
CA LEU A 11 -12.75 -10.33 4.61
C LEU A 11 -13.93 -9.39 4.33
N ASN A 12 -14.53 -8.84 5.37
CA ASN A 12 -15.60 -7.85 5.22
C ASN A 12 -14.99 -6.46 5.02
N LEU A 13 -15.04 -5.97 3.78
CA LEU A 13 -14.46 -4.68 3.41
C LEU A 13 -15.20 -3.48 4.01
N ASP A 14 -16.47 -3.62 4.37
CA ASP A 14 -17.25 -2.58 5.08
C ASP A 14 -16.73 -2.33 6.51
N LYS A 15 -16.13 -3.36 7.12
CA LYS A 15 -15.52 -3.28 8.45
C LYS A 15 -14.00 -3.10 8.42
N CYS A 16 -13.40 -3.07 7.23
CA CYS A 16 -11.98 -2.83 7.10
C CYS A 16 -11.68 -1.36 7.36
N ILE A 17 -10.79 -1.09 8.31
CA ILE A 17 -10.40 0.27 8.68
C ILE A 17 -9.00 0.65 8.19
N GLY A 18 -8.38 -0.19 7.37
CA GLY A 18 -7.04 0.08 6.82
C GLY A 18 -5.94 0.28 7.87
N CYS A 19 -6.01 -0.38 9.04
CA CYS A 19 -5.06 -0.14 10.14
C CYS A 19 -3.71 -0.87 10.02
N HIS A 20 -3.53 -1.73 9.01
CA HIS A 20 -2.31 -2.51 8.77
C HIS A 20 -1.85 -3.47 9.90
N THR A 21 -2.64 -3.67 10.97
CA THR A 21 -2.29 -4.60 12.06
C THR A 21 -2.02 -6.02 11.55
N CYS A 22 -2.82 -6.50 10.60
CA CYS A 22 -2.63 -7.82 9.98
C CYS A 22 -1.30 -7.93 9.22
N SER A 23 -0.82 -6.84 8.62
CA SER A 23 0.47 -6.79 7.93
C SER A 23 1.64 -6.85 8.90
N VAL A 24 1.59 -6.08 9.98
CA VAL A 24 2.66 -6.02 10.98
C VAL A 24 2.80 -7.35 11.72
N THR A 25 1.69 -7.97 12.13
CA THR A 25 1.74 -9.27 12.82
C THR A 25 2.31 -10.36 11.92
N CYS A 26 1.91 -10.39 10.64
CA CYS A 26 2.47 -11.32 9.66
C CYS A 26 3.97 -11.09 9.44
N LYS A 27 4.39 -9.84 9.26
CA LYS A 27 5.80 -9.44 9.06
C LYS A 27 6.67 -9.89 10.23
N ASN A 28 6.26 -9.57 11.46
CA ASN A 28 7.03 -9.87 12.66
C ASN A 28 7.21 -11.37 12.88
N VAL A 29 6.21 -12.18 12.56
CA VAL A 29 6.28 -13.63 12.76
C VAL A 29 7.06 -14.32 11.63
N TRP A 30 6.86 -13.91 10.37
CA TRP A 30 7.27 -14.73 9.22
C TRP A 30 8.39 -14.12 8.37
N THR A 31 8.39 -12.80 8.16
CA THR A 31 9.24 -12.13 7.15
C THR A 31 10.12 -11.01 7.70
N GLY A 32 10.55 -11.12 8.96
CA GLY A 32 11.50 -10.19 9.61
C GLY A 32 12.99 -10.50 9.38
N ARG A 33 13.31 -11.48 8.51
CA ARG A 33 14.69 -11.89 8.20
C ARG A 33 15.19 -11.14 6.96
N GLU A 34 16.51 -10.97 6.88
CA GLU A 34 17.21 -10.46 5.69
C GLU A 34 16.90 -11.32 4.44
N GLY A 35 16.73 -10.65 3.29
CA GLY A 35 16.22 -11.21 2.04
C GLY A 35 14.69 -11.25 1.93
N MET A 36 13.96 -10.96 3.02
CA MET A 36 12.49 -10.98 3.08
C MET A 36 11.90 -9.71 3.72
N GLU A 37 12.75 -8.74 4.08
CA GLU A 37 12.35 -7.48 4.69
C GLU A 37 11.43 -6.67 3.79
N TYR A 38 11.63 -6.72 2.46
CA TYR A 38 10.73 -6.09 1.50
C TYR A 38 9.40 -6.84 1.38
N ALA A 39 9.35 -8.14 1.66
CA ALA A 39 8.21 -9.01 1.37
C ALA A 39 7.10 -8.95 2.42
N TRP A 40 5.93 -8.42 2.03
CA TRP A 40 4.72 -8.40 2.86
C TRP A 40 3.74 -9.50 2.41
N PHE A 41 3.75 -10.65 3.08
CA PHE A 41 2.83 -11.76 2.75
C PHE A 41 1.36 -11.37 2.93
N ASN A 42 1.07 -10.54 3.93
CA ASN A 42 -0.21 -9.89 4.10
C ASN A 42 0.01 -8.38 3.98
N ASN A 43 -0.42 -7.77 2.89
CA ASN A 43 -0.41 -6.32 2.69
C ASN A 43 -1.86 -5.77 2.65
N VAL A 44 -1.98 -4.46 2.82
CA VAL A 44 -3.25 -3.72 2.71
C VAL A 44 -2.97 -2.55 1.78
N GLU A 45 -3.88 -2.31 0.84
CA GLU A 45 -3.74 -1.30 -0.20
C GLU A 45 -4.95 -0.35 -0.16
N THR A 46 -4.70 0.94 -0.36
CA THR A 46 -5.78 1.92 -0.54
C THR A 46 -6.20 1.95 -2.00
N LYS A 47 -7.50 1.95 -2.26
CA LYS A 47 -8.09 2.06 -3.60
C LYS A 47 -8.77 3.42 -3.78
N PRO A 48 -8.66 4.06 -4.97
CA PRO A 48 -7.91 3.61 -6.14
C PRO A 48 -6.39 3.75 -5.98
N GLY A 49 -5.63 2.80 -6.54
CA GLY A 49 -4.17 2.74 -6.46
C GLY A 49 -3.58 1.55 -7.23
N ILE A 50 -2.29 1.63 -7.56
CA ILE A 50 -1.58 0.59 -8.33
C ILE A 50 -1.09 -0.58 -7.44
N GLY A 51 -1.02 -0.39 -6.13
CA GLY A 51 -0.83 -1.47 -5.17
C GLY A 51 0.61 -1.95 -5.02
N TYR A 52 0.76 -3.16 -4.46
CA TYR A 52 2.04 -3.77 -4.09
C TYR A 52 2.12 -5.24 -4.57
N PRO A 53 3.07 -5.60 -5.47
CA PRO A 53 3.95 -4.72 -6.23
C PRO A 53 3.14 -3.78 -7.15
N LYS A 54 3.80 -2.74 -7.67
CA LYS A 54 3.17 -1.75 -8.55
C LYS A 54 2.46 -2.43 -9.71
N ASN A 55 1.20 -2.05 -9.92
CA ASN A 55 0.35 -2.48 -11.02
C ASN A 55 0.12 -4.00 -11.08
N TRP A 56 0.12 -4.70 -9.93
CA TRP A 56 0.03 -6.17 -9.88
C TRP A 56 -1.23 -6.77 -10.54
N GLU A 57 -2.30 -6.00 -10.66
CA GLU A 57 -3.55 -6.41 -11.32
C GLU A 57 -3.43 -6.50 -12.85
N ASP A 58 -2.43 -5.86 -13.45
CA ASP A 58 -2.23 -5.85 -14.89
C ASP A 58 -1.59 -7.14 -15.40
N GLN A 59 -2.44 -8.07 -15.82
CA GLN A 59 -2.01 -9.37 -16.36
C GLN A 59 -1.53 -9.30 -17.81
N GLU A 60 -1.62 -8.15 -18.47
CA GLU A 60 -0.94 -7.94 -19.76
C GLU A 60 0.57 -7.74 -19.56
N VAL A 61 0.96 -7.20 -18.40
CA VAL A 61 2.35 -7.03 -17.98
C VAL A 61 2.86 -8.28 -17.24
N TRP A 62 2.17 -8.71 -16.19
CA TRP A 62 2.69 -9.73 -15.26
C TRP A 62 2.46 -11.18 -15.66
N GLU A 63 1.67 -11.41 -16.71
CA GLU A 63 1.34 -12.74 -17.24
C GLU A 63 0.85 -13.76 -16.18
N GLY A 64 0.17 -13.29 -15.12
CA GLY A 64 -0.38 -14.14 -14.07
C GLY A 64 -1.69 -14.85 -14.45
N GLY A 65 -2.03 -15.88 -13.68
CA GLY A 65 -3.28 -16.62 -13.81
C GLY A 65 -3.37 -17.55 -15.02
N TRP A 66 -4.61 -17.82 -15.45
CA TRP A 66 -4.94 -18.79 -16.50
C TRP A 66 -5.64 -18.11 -17.67
N VAL A 67 -5.42 -18.65 -18.87
CA VAL A 67 -6.17 -18.29 -20.08
C VAL A 67 -6.93 -19.51 -20.56
N ARG A 68 -8.16 -19.28 -21.02
CA ARG A 68 -8.99 -20.31 -21.65
C ARG A 68 -8.82 -20.22 -23.16
N ASP A 69 -8.31 -21.29 -23.76
CA ASP A 69 -8.15 -21.40 -25.21
C ASP A 69 -9.50 -21.61 -25.90
N VAL A 70 -9.53 -21.40 -27.23
CA VAL A 70 -10.74 -21.59 -28.07
C VAL A 70 -11.30 -23.02 -28.02
N ASN A 71 -10.45 -24.00 -27.73
CA ASN A 71 -10.82 -25.40 -27.56
C ASN A 71 -11.35 -25.72 -26.15
N GLY A 72 -11.52 -24.71 -25.30
CA GLY A 72 -12.03 -24.81 -23.94
C GLY A 72 -11.01 -25.28 -22.89
N LYS A 73 -9.78 -25.62 -23.27
CA LYS A 73 -8.71 -25.97 -22.33
C LYS A 73 -8.16 -24.73 -21.64
N ILE A 74 -7.60 -24.92 -20.45
CA ILE A 74 -6.90 -23.87 -19.71
C ILE A 74 -5.39 -24.06 -19.82
N ARG A 75 -4.67 -22.94 -19.88
CA ARG A 75 -3.21 -22.91 -19.81
C ARG A 75 -2.75 -21.71 -18.96
N PRO A 76 -1.57 -21.78 -18.32
CA PRO A 76 -0.99 -20.60 -17.69
C PRO A 76 -0.84 -19.48 -18.71
N ARG A 77 -1.10 -18.24 -18.28
CA ARG A 77 -0.90 -17.06 -19.13
C ARG A 77 0.56 -16.91 -19.55
N LEU A 78 1.48 -17.18 -18.63
CA LEU A 78 2.94 -17.26 -18.85
C LEU A 78 3.35 -18.18 -20.02
N GLY A 79 2.56 -19.20 -20.33
CA GLY A 79 2.79 -20.12 -21.44
C GLY A 79 2.48 -21.58 -21.13
N GLY A 80 2.49 -22.42 -22.17
CA GLY A 80 2.48 -23.89 -22.00
C GLY A 80 3.80 -24.40 -21.39
N LYS A 81 3.88 -25.69 -21.08
CA LYS A 81 5.03 -26.31 -20.40
C LYS A 81 6.38 -25.92 -21.00
N MET A 82 6.53 -26.02 -22.34
CA MET A 82 7.76 -25.68 -23.03
C MET A 82 8.06 -24.17 -22.97
N GLY A 83 7.04 -23.32 -23.14
CA GLY A 83 7.20 -21.87 -23.07
C GLY A 83 7.61 -21.36 -21.69
N VAL A 84 7.23 -22.07 -20.62
CA VAL A 84 7.72 -21.75 -19.27
C VAL A 84 9.18 -22.20 -19.09
N ILE A 85 9.54 -23.40 -19.56
CA ILE A 85 10.92 -23.92 -19.44
C ILE A 85 11.92 -23.01 -20.16
N THR A 86 11.57 -22.48 -21.34
CA THR A 86 12.46 -21.55 -22.06
C THR A 86 12.70 -20.23 -21.33
N LYS A 87 11.85 -19.86 -20.37
CA LYS A 87 11.95 -18.63 -19.56
C LYS A 87 12.71 -18.84 -18.23
N ILE A 88 13.23 -20.05 -17.95
CA ILE A 88 13.80 -20.36 -16.62
C ILE A 88 15.07 -19.59 -16.27
N PHE A 89 15.95 -19.35 -17.25
CA PHE A 89 17.24 -18.70 -17.01
C PHE A 89 17.12 -17.18 -16.85
N ALA A 90 16.09 -16.59 -17.46
CA ALA A 90 15.77 -15.18 -17.34
C ALA A 90 14.27 -15.03 -17.58
N ASN A 91 13.50 -14.94 -16.49
CA ASN A 91 12.06 -14.75 -16.59
C ASN A 91 11.77 -13.30 -17.00
N PRO A 92 11.19 -13.02 -18.18
CA PRO A 92 11.01 -11.66 -18.68
C PRO A 92 9.94 -10.85 -17.92
N VAL A 93 9.08 -11.51 -17.15
CA VAL A 93 7.92 -10.89 -16.47
C VAL A 93 8.02 -10.96 -14.95
N ILE A 94 9.20 -11.29 -14.41
CA ILE A 94 9.39 -11.30 -12.97
C ILE A 94 9.43 -9.85 -12.44
N PRO A 95 8.62 -9.51 -11.42
CA PRO A 95 8.70 -8.20 -10.78
C PRO A 95 10.10 -7.98 -10.20
N GLN A 96 10.65 -6.79 -10.43
CA GLN A 96 11.94 -6.37 -9.90
C GLN A 96 11.76 -5.74 -8.51
N ILE A 97 12.87 -5.53 -7.80
CA ILE A 97 12.81 -4.92 -6.47
C ILE A 97 12.19 -3.51 -6.49
N ASP A 98 12.40 -2.77 -7.58
CA ASP A 98 11.83 -1.44 -7.79
C ASP A 98 10.32 -1.43 -8.03
N ASP A 99 9.75 -2.57 -8.46
CA ASP A 99 8.29 -2.76 -8.55
C ASP A 99 7.67 -2.95 -7.16
N TYR A 100 8.46 -3.45 -6.19
CA TYR A 100 8.08 -3.48 -4.78
C TYR A 100 8.47 -2.16 -4.11
N TYR A 101 9.69 -2.10 -3.60
CA TYR A 101 10.41 -0.94 -3.08
C TYR A 101 11.82 -1.40 -2.67
N GLU A 102 12.79 -0.49 -2.69
CA GLU A 102 14.08 -0.73 -2.05
C GLU A 102 13.88 -0.68 -0.52
N PRO A 103 14.07 -1.81 0.21
CA PRO A 103 13.95 -1.80 1.66
C PRO A 103 15.02 -0.90 2.28
N PHE A 104 14.61 -0.11 3.27
CA PHE A 104 15.49 0.89 3.88
C PHE A 104 15.43 0.84 5.41
N THR A 105 16.49 1.33 6.01
CA THR A 105 16.61 1.62 7.44
C THR A 105 17.17 3.03 7.63
N PHE A 106 17.35 3.46 8.87
CA PHE A 106 17.92 4.77 9.19
C PHE A 106 19.16 4.63 10.06
N ASP A 107 20.09 5.58 9.89
CA ASP A 107 21.29 5.67 10.72
C ASP A 107 20.99 6.28 12.10
N TYR A 108 20.25 5.54 12.93
CA TYR A 108 19.85 6.01 14.26
C TYR A 108 21.06 6.27 15.18
N GLN A 109 22.15 5.50 15.01
CA GLN A 109 23.36 5.65 15.82
C GLN A 109 24.05 7.01 15.61
N HIS A 110 23.86 7.64 14.45
CA HIS A 110 24.36 9.00 14.22
C HIS A 110 23.74 10.02 15.19
N LEU A 111 22.51 9.82 15.67
CA LEU A 111 21.89 10.72 16.65
C LEU A 111 22.55 10.65 18.03
N HIS A 112 23.16 9.51 18.38
CA HIS A 112 23.82 9.30 19.67
C HIS A 112 25.29 9.68 19.64
N ASN A 113 25.97 9.42 18.51
CA ASN A 113 27.42 9.49 18.41
C ASN A 113 27.91 10.69 17.58
N ALA A 114 27.02 11.57 17.12
CA ALA A 114 27.42 12.74 16.35
C ALA A 114 28.33 13.66 17.20
N PRO A 115 29.50 14.06 16.67
CA PRO A 115 30.32 15.05 17.34
C PRO A 115 29.61 16.42 17.35
N GLU A 116 30.07 17.31 18.23
CA GLU A 116 29.60 18.69 18.24
C GLU A 116 29.80 19.34 16.87
N GLY A 117 28.77 20.01 16.38
CA GLY A 117 28.75 20.58 15.04
C GLY A 117 27.78 21.74 14.93
N LYS A 118 27.86 22.45 13.80
CA LYS A 118 27.03 23.63 13.53
C LYS A 118 25.56 23.29 13.25
N HIS A 119 25.26 22.03 12.93
CA HIS A 119 23.93 21.58 12.51
C HIS A 119 23.47 20.41 13.38
N LEU A 120 22.17 20.32 13.60
CA LEU A 120 21.56 19.21 14.32
C LEU A 120 21.78 17.88 13.55
N PRO A 121 22.16 16.80 14.24
CA PRO A 121 22.31 15.50 13.61
C PRO A 121 20.95 14.94 13.17
N THR A 122 20.93 14.20 12.07
CA THR A 122 19.71 13.57 11.52
C THR A 122 19.98 12.12 11.14
N ALA A 123 19.02 11.23 11.43
CA ALA A 123 19.09 9.84 10.99
C ALA A 123 18.69 9.77 9.51
N ARG A 124 19.67 9.66 8.61
CA ARG A 124 19.43 9.57 7.17
C ARG A 124 19.17 8.13 6.72
N PRO A 125 18.38 7.93 5.65
CA PRO A 125 18.04 6.60 5.17
C PRO A 125 19.26 5.89 4.56
N ARG A 126 19.27 4.56 4.72
CA ARG A 126 20.24 3.64 4.14
C ARG A 126 19.51 2.47 3.51
N SER A 127 20.01 1.99 2.37
CA SER A 127 19.51 0.79 1.72
C SER A 127 19.81 -0.45 2.56
N LEU A 128 18.86 -1.37 2.66
CA LEU A 128 19.08 -2.71 3.19
C LEU A 128 19.60 -3.68 2.11
N ILE A 129 19.65 -3.29 0.84
CA ILE A 129 20.20 -4.10 -0.25
C ILE A 129 21.72 -3.93 -0.32
N ASP A 130 22.19 -2.68 -0.42
CA ASP A 130 23.61 -2.37 -0.66
C ASP A 130 24.30 -1.63 0.49
N GLY A 131 23.55 -1.30 1.56
CA GLY A 131 24.06 -0.60 2.74
C GLY A 131 24.40 0.88 2.52
N LYS A 132 24.27 1.39 1.29
CA LYS A 132 24.64 2.76 0.96
C LYS A 132 23.60 3.74 1.47
N ARG A 133 24.05 4.98 1.63
CA ARG A 133 23.19 6.10 1.99
C ARG A 133 22.25 6.42 0.84
N MET A 134 20.97 6.57 1.14
CA MET A 134 19.98 7.02 0.18
C MET A 134 19.84 8.55 0.28
N ASP A 135 19.70 9.22 -0.86
CA ASP A 135 19.43 10.66 -0.87
C ASP A 135 17.97 10.95 -0.55
N LYS A 136 17.04 10.13 -1.06
CA LYS A 136 15.61 10.24 -0.81
C LYS A 136 14.95 8.88 -0.94
N ILE A 137 14.01 8.58 -0.05
CA ILE A 137 13.08 7.45 -0.22
C ILE A 137 12.02 7.89 -1.24
N ILE A 138 11.89 7.15 -2.33
CA ILE A 138 11.01 7.50 -3.46
C ILE A 138 9.75 6.63 -3.53
N TRP A 139 9.73 5.51 -2.82
CA TRP A 139 8.61 4.57 -2.81
C TRP A 139 8.61 3.71 -1.54
N GLY A 140 7.51 3.02 -1.28
CA GLY A 140 7.32 2.08 -0.18
C GLY A 140 6.12 1.15 -0.42
N PRO A 141 5.92 0.13 0.43
CA PRO A 141 4.90 -0.90 0.22
C PRO A 141 3.46 -0.39 0.40
N ASN A 142 3.30 0.83 0.93
CA ASN A 142 2.01 1.48 1.17
C ASN A 142 2.08 2.97 0.77
N TRP A 143 2.75 3.28 -0.34
CA TRP A 143 3.01 4.67 -0.76
C TRP A 143 1.74 5.47 -1.12
N GLU A 144 0.67 4.77 -1.49
CA GLU A 144 -0.61 5.35 -1.94
C GLU A 144 -1.66 5.39 -0.82
N GLU A 145 -1.25 5.22 0.44
CA GLU A 145 -2.14 5.24 1.60
C GLU A 145 -2.97 6.52 1.67
N LEU A 146 -4.25 6.38 2.06
CA LEU A 146 -5.18 7.50 2.25
C LEU A 146 -5.23 8.45 1.05
N LEU A 147 -5.22 7.89 -0.17
CA LEU A 147 -5.22 8.62 -1.44
C LEU A 147 -3.95 9.46 -1.67
N GLY A 148 -2.83 9.04 -1.08
CA GLY A 148 -1.52 9.67 -1.23
C GLY A 148 -1.10 9.76 -2.70
N GLY A 149 -0.73 10.97 -3.13
CA GLY A 149 -0.32 11.26 -4.51
C GLY A 149 -1.45 11.76 -5.41
N GLU A 150 -1.07 12.25 -6.59
CA GLU A 150 -1.99 12.81 -7.58
C GLU A 150 -2.99 11.76 -8.08
N PHE A 151 -4.26 12.15 -8.22
CA PHE A 151 -5.31 11.28 -8.75
C PHE A 151 -4.93 10.69 -10.11
N GLU A 152 -4.26 11.44 -10.99
CA GLU A 152 -3.83 10.93 -12.31
C GLU A 152 -2.94 9.69 -12.21
N LYS A 153 -2.08 9.60 -11.18
CA LYS A 153 -1.20 8.46 -10.94
C LYS A 153 -1.98 7.28 -10.38
N ARG A 154 -2.84 7.53 -9.39
CA ARG A 154 -3.69 6.50 -8.75
C ARG A 154 -4.77 5.97 -9.69
N ALA A 155 -5.31 6.80 -10.58
CA ALA A 155 -6.34 6.42 -11.56
C ALA A 155 -5.80 5.60 -12.73
N ARG A 156 -4.55 5.14 -12.66
CA ARG A 156 -3.99 4.05 -13.45
C ARG A 156 -4.34 2.67 -12.88
N ASP A 157 -5.01 2.63 -11.73
CA ASP A 157 -5.64 1.43 -11.19
C ASP A 157 -6.45 0.70 -12.27
N ARG A 158 -6.13 -0.59 -12.49
CA ARG A 158 -6.75 -1.44 -13.50
C ARG A 158 -8.27 -1.55 -13.33
N ASN A 159 -8.77 -1.35 -12.11
CA ASN A 159 -10.21 -1.37 -11.84
C ASN A 159 -10.96 -0.18 -12.48
N PHE A 160 -10.26 0.87 -12.93
CA PHE A 160 -10.86 2.03 -13.60
C PHE A 160 -10.99 1.92 -15.12
N ASP A 161 -10.45 0.89 -15.78
CA ASP A 161 -10.37 0.80 -17.25
C ASP A 161 -11.70 0.98 -18.00
N LYS A 162 -12.82 0.62 -17.35
CA LYS A 162 -14.16 0.67 -17.96
C LYS A 162 -15.06 1.72 -17.29
N ILE A 163 -14.48 2.68 -16.59
CA ILE A 163 -15.20 3.68 -15.79
C ILE A 163 -14.80 5.07 -16.25
N GLN A 164 -15.78 5.99 -16.29
CA GLN A 164 -15.51 7.41 -16.48
C GLN A 164 -14.88 8.01 -15.21
N LYS A 165 -13.55 8.07 -15.18
CA LYS A 165 -12.76 8.47 -14.00
C LYS A 165 -12.70 9.97 -13.71
N GLU A 166 -13.05 10.81 -14.68
CA GLU A 166 -12.93 12.29 -14.57
C GLU A 166 -13.74 12.86 -13.40
N MET A 167 -14.95 12.35 -13.18
CA MET A 167 -15.82 12.78 -12.08
C MET A 167 -15.20 12.50 -10.70
N TYR A 168 -14.53 11.36 -10.54
CA TYR A 168 -13.89 10.99 -9.27
C TYR A 168 -12.70 11.88 -8.93
N GLY A 169 -11.91 12.27 -9.94
CA GLY A 169 -10.81 13.22 -9.75
C GLY A 169 -11.28 14.63 -9.34
N GLN A 170 -12.41 15.08 -9.90
CA GLN A 170 -13.02 16.36 -9.50
C GLN A 170 -13.53 16.32 -8.06
N PHE A 171 -14.16 15.21 -7.65
CA PHE A 171 -14.66 15.02 -6.28
C PHE A 171 -13.55 15.02 -5.23
N GLU A 172 -12.43 14.33 -5.48
CA GLU A 172 -11.28 14.36 -4.58
C GLU A 172 -10.69 15.77 -4.42
N LYS A 173 -10.60 16.53 -5.52
CA LYS A 173 -10.15 17.92 -5.45
C LYS A 173 -11.05 18.76 -4.53
N HIS A 174 -12.37 18.58 -4.63
CA HIS A 174 -13.32 19.28 -3.76
C HIS A 174 -13.23 18.83 -2.29
N LEU A 175 -12.99 17.54 -2.01
CA LEU A 175 -12.76 17.03 -0.66
C LEU A 175 -11.50 17.61 -0.01
N HIS A 176 -10.39 17.67 -0.74
CA HIS A 176 -9.17 18.31 -0.26
C HIS A 176 -9.39 19.80 0.02
N ASP A 177 -10.08 20.51 -0.86
CA ASP A 177 -10.41 21.93 -0.67
C ASP A 177 -11.34 22.17 0.53
N VAL A 178 -12.29 21.25 0.81
CA VAL A 178 -13.19 21.34 1.98
C VAL A 178 -12.46 21.03 3.29
N SER A 179 -11.52 20.07 3.30
CA SER A 179 -10.69 19.79 4.48
C SER A 179 -9.67 20.89 4.80
N ALA A 180 -9.28 21.67 3.79
CA ALA A 180 -8.40 22.83 3.92
C ALA A 180 -9.16 24.11 4.31
N ALA A 181 -10.50 24.08 4.39
CA ALA A 181 -11.27 25.18 4.93
C ALA A 181 -10.83 25.43 6.39
N PRO A 182 -10.43 26.66 6.75
CA PRO A 182 -10.04 26.95 8.12
C PRO A 182 -11.21 26.61 9.03
N VAL A 183 -10.96 25.79 10.05
CA VAL A 183 -11.90 25.59 11.16
C VAL A 183 -12.17 26.98 11.72
N ARG A 184 -13.31 27.57 11.36
CA ARG A 184 -13.81 28.78 12.01
C ARG A 184 -14.04 28.38 13.46
N ALA A 185 -13.17 28.85 14.36
CA ALA A 185 -13.44 28.78 15.78
C ALA A 185 -14.80 29.46 16.00
N LEU A 186 -15.79 28.68 16.43
CA LEU A 186 -17.07 29.23 16.85
C LEU A 186 -16.79 30.20 18.01
N PRO A 187 -17.30 31.44 17.97
CA PRO A 187 -17.14 32.36 19.09
C PRO A 187 -17.72 31.73 20.35
N GLU A 188 -17.03 31.89 21.47
CA GLU A 188 -17.31 31.24 22.77
C GLU A 188 -18.77 31.40 23.25
N SER A 189 -19.46 32.42 22.73
CA SER A 189 -20.88 32.70 22.96
C SER A 189 -21.84 31.63 22.42
N GLU A 190 -21.46 30.85 21.40
CA GLU A 190 -22.29 29.77 20.85
C GLU A 190 -22.07 28.41 21.54
N LEU A 191 -20.86 28.16 22.06
CA LEU A 191 -20.52 26.94 22.79
C LEU A 191 -21.30 26.80 24.12
N ARG A 192 -21.69 27.92 24.75
CA ARG A 192 -22.43 27.92 26.02
C ARG A 192 -23.93 27.63 25.90
N ARG A 193 -24.53 27.66 24.70
CA ARG A 193 -25.98 27.46 24.55
C ARG A 193 -26.44 26.00 24.57
N HIS A 194 -25.51 25.04 24.50
CA HIS A 194 -25.86 23.61 24.34
C HIS A 194 -25.29 22.69 25.42
N LEU A 195 -24.85 23.22 26.56
CA LEU A 195 -24.57 22.38 27.72
C LEU A 195 -25.89 22.09 28.45
N PRO A 196 -26.35 20.82 28.53
CA PRO A 196 -27.52 20.48 29.32
C PRO A 196 -27.24 20.78 30.80
N GLU A 197 -28.11 21.56 31.43
CA GLU A 197 -28.05 21.79 32.88
C GLU A 197 -28.09 20.44 33.62
N ARG A 198 -27.10 20.21 34.48
CA ARG A 198 -27.07 19.06 35.37
C ARG A 198 -28.28 19.12 36.29
N ARG A 199 -29.29 18.28 36.05
CA ARG A 199 -30.30 17.98 37.05
C ARG A 199 -29.61 17.29 38.24
N HIS A 200 -29.63 17.98 39.37
CA HIS A 200 -29.25 17.41 40.66
C HIS A 200 -30.13 16.19 40.96
N LEU A 201 -29.53 15.00 41.02
CA LEU A 201 -30.10 13.87 41.73
C LEU A 201 -29.86 14.11 43.22
N GLN A 202 -30.93 14.43 43.94
CA GLN A 202 -30.96 14.44 45.40
C GLN A 202 -30.94 12.99 45.91
N ALA A 203 -30.07 12.74 46.89
CA ALA A 203 -30.30 11.81 47.99
C ALA A 203 -30.32 12.66 49.27
#